data_AF-A0A420JCA8-F1
#
_entry.id   AF-A0A420JCA8-F1
#
_cell.length_a   1.000
_cell.length_b   1.000
_cell.length_c   1.000
_cell.angle_alpha   90.00
_cell.angle_beta   90.00
_cell.angle_gamma   90.00
#
_symmetry.space_group_name_H-M   'P 1'
#
loop_
_entity.id
_entity.type
_entity.pdbx_description
1 polymer ?
#
loop_
_entity_poly.entity_id
_entity_poly.type
_entity_poly.pdbx_seq_one_letter_code
_entity_poly.pdbx_strand_id
1 'polypeptide(L)' 'MNQTQPVTSSPVPNRLSRDQRLQIKMLHESGMNQTRIADQLGVTRRQVRYTLSV' A
#
# COMPACT_ATOMS: atom_id res chain seq x y z
N MET A 1 -13.47 -21.20 -7.09
CA MET A 1 -13.61 -19.83 -6.55
C MET A 1 -12.20 -19.27 -6.39
N ASN A 2 -11.72 -18.55 -7.41
CA ASN A 2 -10.32 -18.14 -7.50
C ASN A 2 -10.11 -16.80 -6.81
N GLN A 3 -9.29 -16.79 -5.75
CA GLN A 3 -8.32 -15.72 -5.53
C GLN A 3 -7.03 -16.35 -4.97
N THR A 4 -6.25 -16.94 -5.86
CA THR A 4 -4.82 -17.22 -5.65
C THR A 4 -4.06 -15.90 -5.75
N GLN A 5 -3.70 -15.29 -4.62
CA GLN A 5 -2.61 -14.31 -4.63
C GLN A 5 -1.30 -15.10 -4.76
N PRO A 6 -0.50 -14.89 -5.81
CA PRO A 6 0.77 -15.57 -5.95
C PRO A 6 1.73 -15.07 -4.86
N VAL A 7 2.29 -16.02 -4.11
CA VAL A 7 3.47 -15.80 -3.28
C VAL A 7 4.59 -15.25 -4.17
N THR A 8 4.92 -13.97 -4.05
CA THR A 8 6.20 -13.46 -4.53
C THR A 8 7.01 -12.97 -3.35
N SER A 9 7.91 -13.85 -2.92
CA SER A 9 9.16 -13.53 -2.22
C SER A 9 10.02 -12.63 -3.11
N SER A 10 9.52 -11.46 -3.50
CA SER A 10 10.29 -10.41 -4.15
C SER A 10 10.61 -9.36 -3.09
N PRO A 11 11.86 -8.88 -3.00
CA PRO A 11 12.19 -7.83 -2.05
C PRO A 11 11.27 -6.66 -2.35
N VAL A 12 10.39 -6.32 -1.39
CA VAL A 12 9.43 -5.23 -1.52
C VAL A 12 10.20 -4.06 -2.12
N PRO A 13 9.91 -3.61 -3.35
CA PRO A 13 10.68 -2.55 -3.95
C PRO A 13 10.63 -1.37 -2.98
N ASN A 14 11.81 -0.88 -2.58
CA ASN A 14 11.93 0.17 -1.57
C ASN A 14 11.17 1.45 -2.00
N ARG A 15 10.77 1.54 -3.28
CA ARG A 15 9.97 2.63 -3.84
C ARG A 15 8.60 2.13 -4.31
N LEU A 16 7.56 2.77 -3.78
CA LEU A 16 6.18 2.67 -4.27
C LEU A 16 6.04 3.31 -5.67
N SER A 17 5.23 2.69 -6.53
CA SER A 17 4.84 3.24 -7.82
C SER A 17 4.01 4.52 -7.67
N ARG A 18 3.86 5.29 -8.76
CA ARG A 18 3.01 6.49 -8.78
C ARG A 18 1.55 6.13 -8.43
N ASP A 19 1.03 5.07 -9.02
CA ASP A 19 -0.34 4.59 -8.79
C ASP A 19 -0.54 4.13 -7.35
N GLN A 20 0.42 3.40 -6.77
CA GLN A 20 0.34 2.99 -5.36
C GLN A 20 0.30 4.21 -4.43
N ARG A 21 1.09 5.25 -4.69
CA ARG A 21 1.06 6.48 -3.90
C ARG A 21 -0.27 7.22 -4.03
N LEU A 22 -0.82 7.28 -5.25
CA LEU A 22 -2.13 7.89 -5.49
C LEU A 22 -3.22 7.13 -4.73
N GLN A 23 -3.20 5.80 -4.80
CA GLN A 23 -4.17 4.95 -4.12
C GLN A 23 -4.08 5.06 -2.59
N ILE A 24 -2.85 5.16 -2.04
CA ILE A 24 -2.64 5.47 -0.61
C ILE A 24 -3.28 6.80 -0.22
N LYS A 25 -3.09 7.86 -1.02
CA LYS A 25 -3.66 9.19 -0.75
C LYS A 25 -5.20 9.14 -0.76
N MET A 26 -5.79 8.57 -1.82
CA MET A 26 -7.24 8.45 -1.95
C MET A 26 -7.88 7.66 -0.80
N LEU A 27 -7.26 6.55 -0.39
CA LEU A 27 -7.78 5.74 0.72
C LEU A 27 -7.63 6.45 2.07
N HIS A 28 -6.57 7.23 2.26
CA HIS A 28 -6.42 8.02 3.48
C HIS A 28 -7.43 9.17 3.54
N GLU A 29 -7.67 9.85 2.42
CA GLU A 29 -8.66 10.92 2.30
C GLU A 29 -10.09 10.41 2.50
N SER A 30 -10.39 9.16 2.17
CA SER A 30 -11.68 8.52 2.49
C SER A 30 -11.82 8.10 3.96
N GLY A 31 -10.81 8.37 4.80
CA GLY A 31 -10.81 8.08 6.23
C GLY A 31 -10.28 6.69 6.60
N MET A 32 -9.70 5.94 5.65
CA MET A 32 -9.11 4.64 5.96
C MET A 32 -7.81 4.78 6.76
N ASN A 33 -7.67 3.97 7.81
CA ASN A 33 -6.45 3.95 8.62
C ASN A 33 -5.27 3.34 7.86
N GLN A 34 -4.07 3.86 8.08
CA GLN A 34 -2.81 3.46 7.46
C GLN A 34 -2.53 1.95 7.53
N THR A 35 -2.89 1.29 8.64
CA THR A 35 -2.73 -0.18 8.76
C THR A 35 -3.59 -0.91 7.74
N ARG A 36 -4.86 -0.51 7.59
CA ARG A 36 -5.79 -1.11 6.61
C ARG A 36 -5.34 -0.82 5.18
N ILE A 37 -4.83 0.37 4.91
CA ILE A 37 -4.26 0.73 3.61
C ILE A 37 -3.05 -0.16 3.28
N ALA A 38 -2.17 -0.37 4.25
CA ALA A 38 -0.99 -1.22 4.10
C ALA A 38 -1.37 -2.67 3.76
N ASP A 39 -2.30 -3.25 4.52
CA ASP A 39 -2.82 -4.61 4.29
C ASP A 39 -3.51 -4.72 2.92
N GLN A 40 -4.32 -3.72 2.55
CA GLN A 40 -5.09 -3.74 1.31
C GLN A 40 -4.21 -3.60 0.05
N LEU A 41 -3.11 -2.85 0.14
CA LEU A 41 -2.21 -2.61 -1.00
C LEU A 41 -0.97 -3.52 -0.99
N GLY A 42 -0.80 -4.37 0.02
CA GLY A 42 0.36 -5.25 0.16
C GLY A 42 1.68 -4.48 0.38
N VAL A 43 1.61 -3.35 1.09
CA VAL A 43 2.77 -2.47 1.37
C VAL A 43 3.00 -2.37 2.87
N THR A 44 4.15 -1.84 3.29
CA THR A 44 4.41 -1.64 4.72
C THR A 44 3.74 -0.37 5.24
N ARG A 45 3.32 -0.37 6.50
CA ARG A 45 2.82 0.84 7.19
C ARG A 45 3.83 1.99 7.14
N ARG A 46 5.13 1.69 7.14
CA ARG A 46 6.20 2.70 7.02
C ARG A 46 6.16 3.42 5.66
N GLN A 47 5.93 2.69 4.57
CA GLN A 47 5.79 3.25 3.23
C GLN A 47 4.52 4.11 3.11
N VAL A 48 3.42 3.67 3.72
CA VAL A 48 2.18 4.45 3.80
C VAL A 48 2.43 5.78 4.52
N ARG A 49 3.02 5.72 5.73
CA ARG A 49 3.34 6.92 6.52
C ARG A 49 4.24 7.90 5.76
N TYR A 50 5.30 7.39 5.12
CA TYR A 50 6.20 8.23 4.32
C TYR A 50 5.47 8.93 3.17
N THR A 51 4.55 8.22 2.50
CA THR A 51 3.78 8.76 1.37
C THR A 51 2.80 9.87 1.78
N LEU A 52 2.21 9.75 2.97
CA LEU A 52 1.27 10.73 3.51
C LEU A 52 1.96 11.94 4.17
N SER A 53 3.26 11.80 4.49
CA SER A 53 4.08 12.88 5.06
C SER A 53 4.61 13.86 4.00
N VAL A 54 4.36 13.59 2.71
CA VAL A 54 4.78 14.40 1.55
C VAL A 54 3.56 15.05 0.88
#